data_AF-A0A9D6KKX7-F1
#
_entry.id   AF-A0A9D6KKX7-F1
#
_cell.length_a   1.000
_cell.length_b   1.000
_cell.length_c   1.000
_cell.angle_alpha   90.00
_cell.angle_beta   90.00
_cell.angle_gamma   90.00
#
_symmetry.space_group_name_H-M   'P 1'
#
loop_
_entity.id
_entity.type
_entity.pdbx_description
1 polymer ?
#
loop_
_entity_poly.entity_id
_entity_poly.type
_entity_poly.pdbx_seq_one_letter_code
_entity_poly.pdbx_strand_id
1 'polypeptide(L)'
;MTVRIVATVIIAALCLPSALQASPVVTGRLDYRLSWNGIPAAHATVSINQDEAGPEPRYRVEATAQTSWLVDLLWSLRARVTSIFAGDDLTPQGFRYDREVNHEHSLTEVTFDQSSLASLATTGTYYHGGHTTVLDVQDADVLDPITTIFRALAQPVRIGDTMRYEVFTGEARYRVELSVAGEETITVPAGTFKTWRVEPQVWKIGTGLDRRLRRATVWVSQAPVRAVVRIRSEVFIGAVNCDLQQWVAPPSG
;
A
#
# COMPACT_ATOMS: atom_id res chain seq x y z
N MET A 1 57.30 33.72 29.80
CA MET A 1 56.03 33.79 29.05
C MET A 1 55.81 32.46 28.36
N THR A 2 54.56 32.00 28.34
CA THR A 2 54.16 30.60 28.47
C THR A 2 54.16 29.80 27.16
N VAL A 3 54.50 28.52 27.30
CA VAL A 3 54.37 27.37 26.39
C VAL A 3 52.93 27.15 25.91
N ARG A 4 52.75 26.52 24.71
CA ARG A 4 51.74 25.47 24.30
C ARG A 4 51.12 25.73 22.92
N ILE A 5 50.76 24.81 21.98
CA ILE A 5 50.82 23.34 21.76
C ILE A 5 50.21 23.09 20.35
N VAL A 6 50.84 22.22 19.52
CA VAL A 6 50.29 21.14 18.64
C VAL A 6 49.20 21.52 17.58
N ALA A 7 49.48 21.49 16.27
CA ALA A 7 49.53 20.35 15.32
C ALA A 7 48.18 19.63 15.07
N THR A 8 47.83 19.44 13.78
CA THR A 8 47.38 18.18 13.13
C THR A 8 46.45 18.46 11.94
N VAL A 9 46.92 18.11 10.75
CA VAL A 9 46.14 17.80 9.54
C VAL A 9 45.49 16.43 9.75
N ILE A 10 44.18 16.25 9.48
CA ILE A 10 43.58 14.96 9.03
C ILE A 10 42.20 15.25 8.41
N ILE A 11 42.09 14.85 7.16
CA ILE A 11 40.88 14.56 6.39
C ILE A 11 40.15 13.39 7.07
N ALA A 12 38.87 13.51 7.42
CA ALA A 12 37.90 12.42 7.34
C ALA A 12 36.55 12.87 7.93
N ALA A 13 35.52 12.80 7.10
CA ALA A 13 34.22 12.25 7.46
C ALA A 13 34.00 11.92 8.95
N LEU A 14 33.39 12.85 9.69
CA LEU A 14 32.25 12.47 10.52
C LEU A 14 31.06 12.56 9.56
N CYS A 15 30.80 11.53 8.75
CA CYS A 15 30.18 10.30 9.25
C CYS A 15 29.16 10.64 10.35
N LEU A 16 28.25 11.59 10.07
CA LEU A 16 26.88 11.11 10.05
C LEU A 16 26.95 9.98 9.03
N PRO A 17 26.72 8.71 9.40
CA PRO A 17 25.96 7.95 8.43
C PRO A 17 24.83 8.90 8.08
N SER A 18 24.78 9.38 6.83
CA SER A 18 23.51 9.27 6.14
C SER A 18 23.12 7.86 6.52
N ALA A 19 22.29 7.72 7.55
CA ALA A 19 21.43 6.58 7.58
C ALA A 19 20.86 6.72 6.18
N LEU A 20 21.37 5.88 5.26
CA LEU A 20 20.61 5.39 4.12
C LEU A 20 19.29 5.16 4.80
N GLN A 21 18.40 6.15 4.69
CA GLN A 21 17.26 6.23 5.57
C GLN A 21 16.40 5.17 4.93
N ALA A 22 16.66 3.93 5.34
CA ALA A 22 16.11 2.75 4.74
C ALA A 22 14.64 3.07 4.73
N SER A 23 14.08 3.12 3.52
CA SER A 23 12.69 3.54 3.37
C SER A 23 11.91 2.74 4.41
N PRO A 24 11.16 3.40 5.29
CA PRO A 24 10.50 2.70 6.38
C PRO A 24 9.48 1.68 5.85
N VAL A 25 9.25 1.65 4.54
CA VAL A 25 8.41 0.72 3.81
C VAL A 25 9.22 -0.48 3.30
N VAL A 26 8.64 -1.66 3.47
CA VAL A 26 9.19 -2.93 2.99
C VAL A 26 9.40 -2.96 1.46
N THR A 27 10.52 -3.54 1.02
CA THR A 27 10.78 -3.90 -0.39
C THR A 27 10.89 -5.42 -0.54
N GLY A 28 10.87 -5.92 -1.78
CA GLY A 28 10.90 -7.34 -2.09
C GLY A 28 9.50 -7.93 -2.26
N ARG A 29 9.35 -9.23 -2.01
CA ARG A 29 8.11 -9.98 -2.23
C ARG A 29 7.44 -10.35 -0.92
N LEU A 30 6.16 -10.03 -0.79
CA LEU A 30 5.30 -10.43 0.31
C LEU A 30 4.21 -11.37 -0.21
N ASP A 31 4.14 -12.57 0.34
CA ASP A 31 3.08 -13.52 0.02
C ASP A 31 2.05 -13.59 1.15
N TYR A 32 0.78 -13.56 0.78
CA TYR A 32 -0.35 -13.53 1.69
C TYR A 32 -1.29 -14.69 1.43
N ARG A 33 -1.92 -15.16 2.51
CA ARG A 33 -3.01 -16.12 2.46
C ARG A 33 -4.27 -15.51 3.01
N LEU A 34 -5.33 -15.59 2.21
CA LEU A 34 -6.66 -15.23 2.62
C LEU A 34 -7.41 -16.48 3.10
N SER A 35 -8.15 -16.35 4.19
CA SER A 35 -8.97 -17.41 4.77
C SER A 35 -10.31 -16.87 5.22
N TRP A 36 -11.36 -17.65 5.04
CA TRP A 36 -12.70 -17.39 5.59
C TRP A 36 -12.95 -18.35 6.75
N ASN A 37 -13.08 -17.82 7.97
CA ASN A 37 -13.22 -18.62 9.20
C ASN A 37 -12.16 -19.73 9.33
N GLY A 38 -10.93 -19.44 8.88
CA GLY A 38 -9.80 -20.39 8.90
C GLY A 38 -9.71 -21.32 7.68
N ILE A 39 -10.74 -21.37 6.83
CA ILE A 39 -10.73 -22.13 5.58
C ILE A 39 -9.97 -21.32 4.51
N PRO A 40 -8.92 -21.87 3.86
CA PRO A 40 -8.19 -21.17 2.81
C PRO A 40 -9.08 -20.74 1.65
N ALA A 41 -9.08 -19.46 1.33
CA ALA A 41 -10.01 -18.85 0.37
C ALA A 41 -9.33 -18.22 -0.84
N ALA A 42 -8.14 -17.64 -0.67
CA ALA A 42 -7.38 -17.02 -1.75
C ALA A 42 -5.90 -16.86 -1.36
N HIS A 43 -5.07 -16.54 -2.34
CA HIS A 43 -3.67 -16.16 -2.16
C HIS A 43 -3.41 -14.83 -2.86
N ALA A 44 -2.51 -14.04 -2.31
CA ALA A 44 -2.05 -12.82 -2.94
C ALA A 44 -0.53 -12.69 -2.84
N THR A 45 0.09 -12.11 -3.85
CA THR A 45 1.52 -11.79 -3.85
C THR A 45 1.68 -10.32 -4.13
N VAL A 46 2.57 -9.64 -3.40
CA VAL A 46 2.93 -8.24 -3.62
C VAL A 46 4.44 -8.17 -3.81
N SER A 47 4.87 -7.71 -4.97
CA SER A 47 6.27 -7.46 -5.31
C SER A 47 6.51 -5.96 -5.33
N ILE A 48 7.49 -5.49 -4.56
CA ILE A 48 7.83 -4.08 -4.38
C ILE A 48 9.28 -3.91 -4.81
N ASN A 49 9.47 -3.27 -5.95
CA ASN A 49 10.79 -2.99 -6.50
C ASN A 49 11.05 -1.48 -6.48
N GLN A 50 12.24 -1.10 -6.02
CA GLN A 50 12.74 0.26 -6.16
C GLN A 50 13.60 0.30 -7.42
N ASP A 51 13.21 1.12 -8.39
CA ASP A 51 14.00 1.41 -9.57
C ASP A 51 14.83 2.66 -9.29
N GLU A 52 16.14 2.44 -9.12
CA GLU A 52 17.13 3.52 -8.96
C GLU A 52 17.91 3.78 -10.26
N ALA A 53 17.63 3.04 -11.35
CA ALA A 53 18.39 3.15 -12.60
C ALA A 53 17.97 4.37 -13.46
N GLY A 54 16.83 4.98 -13.15
CA GLY A 54 16.36 6.22 -13.77
C GLY A 54 16.95 7.49 -13.15
N PRO A 55 16.74 8.66 -13.79
CA PRO A 55 17.18 9.95 -13.25
C PRO A 55 16.49 10.32 -11.92
N GLU A 56 15.35 9.70 -11.60
CA GLU A 56 14.61 9.86 -10.35
C GLU A 56 14.25 8.49 -9.78
N PRO A 57 14.41 8.26 -8.46
CA PRO A 57 14.06 6.99 -7.82
C PRO A 57 12.54 6.78 -7.86
N ARG A 58 12.11 5.56 -8.18
CA ARG A 58 10.68 5.19 -8.26
C ARG A 58 10.41 3.86 -7.60
N TYR A 59 9.22 3.71 -7.05
CA TYR A 59 8.71 2.42 -6.63
C TYR A 59 7.76 1.87 -7.69
N ARG A 60 7.91 0.58 -7.99
CA ARG A 60 6.96 -0.21 -8.75
C ARG A 60 6.41 -1.30 -7.85
N VAL A 61 5.10 -1.26 -7.62
CA VAL A 61 4.37 -2.27 -6.85
C VAL A 61 3.52 -3.09 -7.80
N GLU A 62 3.72 -4.40 -7.78
CA GLU A 62 2.91 -5.35 -8.53
C GLU A 62 2.25 -6.32 -7.56
N ALA A 63 0.92 -6.32 -7.53
CA ALA A 63 0.15 -7.22 -6.69
C ALA A 63 -0.70 -8.16 -7.53
N THR A 64 -0.78 -9.42 -7.13
CA THR A 64 -1.73 -10.39 -7.68
C THR A 64 -2.60 -10.94 -6.57
N ALA A 65 -3.85 -11.25 -6.89
CA ALA A 65 -4.74 -11.98 -5.99
C ALA A 65 -5.57 -12.99 -6.79
N GLN A 66 -5.71 -14.19 -6.23
CA GLN A 66 -6.47 -15.27 -6.84
C GLN A 66 -7.14 -16.15 -5.79
N THR A 67 -8.40 -16.49 -6.03
CA THR A 67 -9.17 -17.43 -5.19
C THR A 67 -8.60 -18.84 -5.25
N SER A 68 -8.82 -19.62 -4.19
CA SER A 68 -8.42 -21.02 -4.12
C SER A 68 -9.33 -21.87 -5.00
N TRP A 69 -8.85 -23.04 -5.44
CA TRP A 69 -9.62 -23.93 -6.31
C TRP A 69 -11.00 -24.31 -5.73
N LEU A 70 -11.11 -24.43 -4.40
CA LEU A 70 -12.36 -24.75 -3.72
C LEU A 70 -13.36 -23.58 -3.78
N VAL A 71 -12.86 -22.35 -3.71
CA VAL A 71 -13.67 -21.13 -3.82
C VAL A 71 -14.00 -20.81 -5.28
N ASP A 72 -13.07 -21.07 -6.21
CA ASP A 72 -13.24 -20.86 -7.65
C ASP A 72 -14.47 -21.58 -8.23
N LEU A 73 -14.85 -22.73 -7.66
CA LEU A 73 -16.07 -23.48 -8.04
C LEU A 73 -17.36 -22.69 -7.84
N LEU A 74 -17.36 -21.72 -6.92
CA LEU A 74 -18.51 -20.87 -6.60
C LEU A 74 -18.31 -19.43 -7.08
N TRP A 75 -17.09 -18.91 -6.91
CA TRP A 75 -16.72 -17.54 -7.22
C TRP A 75 -15.22 -17.43 -7.51
N SER A 76 -14.87 -17.17 -8.77
CA SER A 76 -13.47 -17.01 -9.20
C SER A 76 -13.08 -15.53 -9.28
N LEU A 77 -11.92 -15.21 -8.74
CA LEU A 77 -11.26 -13.91 -8.86
C LEU A 77 -9.85 -14.14 -9.38
N ARG A 78 -9.46 -13.40 -10.41
CA ARG A 78 -8.07 -13.19 -10.83
C ARG A 78 -7.85 -11.70 -10.93
N ALA A 79 -6.90 -11.18 -10.16
CA ALA A 79 -6.62 -9.75 -10.09
C ALA A 79 -5.13 -9.51 -10.21
N ARG A 80 -4.77 -8.46 -10.96
CA ARG A 80 -3.44 -7.90 -11.04
C ARG A 80 -3.53 -6.39 -10.88
N VAL A 81 -2.73 -5.85 -9.97
CA VAL A 81 -2.59 -4.42 -9.74
C VAL A 81 -1.14 -4.04 -10.02
N THR A 82 -0.94 -2.93 -10.72
CA THR A 82 0.35 -2.27 -10.85
C THR A 82 0.19 -0.83 -10.39
N SER A 83 1.08 -0.36 -9.52
CA SER A 83 1.15 1.04 -9.11
C SER A 83 2.59 1.54 -9.18
N ILE A 84 2.76 2.76 -9.65
CA ILE A 84 4.06 3.44 -9.80
C ILE A 84 3.97 4.80 -9.13
N PHE A 85 4.95 5.11 -8.29
CA PHE A 85 5.04 6.39 -7.58
C PHE A 85 6.50 6.78 -7.33
N ALA A 86 6.73 8.08 -7.12
CA ALA A 86 8.05 8.65 -6.88
C ALA A 86 8.62 8.17 -5.53
N GLY A 87 9.94 7.98 -5.46
CA GLY A 87 10.61 7.43 -4.28
C GLY A 87 10.87 8.44 -3.17
N ASP A 88 10.87 9.73 -3.48
CA ASP A 88 11.16 10.85 -2.58
C ASP A 88 9.93 11.29 -1.78
N ASP A 89 8.80 11.54 -2.46
CA ASP A 89 7.59 12.11 -1.86
C ASP A 89 6.35 11.20 -1.99
N LEU A 90 6.51 10.01 -2.60
CA LEU A 90 5.43 9.07 -2.88
C LEU A 90 4.30 9.72 -3.71
N THR A 91 4.66 10.56 -4.68
CA THR A 91 3.72 11.12 -5.66
C THR A 91 3.29 10.04 -6.66
N PRO A 92 1.97 9.80 -6.83
CA PRO A 92 1.47 8.79 -7.75
C PRO A 92 1.77 9.18 -9.21
N GLN A 93 2.17 8.19 -10.01
CA GLN A 93 2.51 8.36 -11.43
C GLN A 93 1.61 7.51 -12.33
N GLY A 94 1.13 6.37 -11.83
CA GLY A 94 0.19 5.55 -12.57
C GLY A 94 -0.33 4.38 -11.76
N PHE A 95 -1.58 4.01 -12.00
CA PHE A 95 -2.21 2.86 -11.39
C PHE A 95 -3.00 2.08 -12.43
N ARG A 96 -2.86 0.76 -12.43
CA ARG A 96 -3.60 -0.16 -13.29
C ARG A 96 -4.16 -1.29 -12.45
N TYR A 97 -5.43 -1.59 -12.64
CA TYR A 97 -6.12 -2.70 -12.00
C TYR A 97 -6.85 -3.54 -13.05
N ASP A 98 -6.30 -4.71 -13.32
CA ASP A 98 -6.80 -5.69 -14.26
C ASP A 98 -7.46 -6.82 -13.46
N ARG A 99 -8.76 -7.06 -13.64
CA ARG A 99 -9.49 -8.09 -12.91
C ARG A 99 -10.42 -8.90 -13.79
N GLU A 100 -10.49 -10.18 -13.48
CA GLU A 100 -11.48 -11.11 -13.97
C GLU A 100 -12.24 -11.70 -12.78
N VAL A 101 -13.57 -11.56 -12.79
CA VAL A 101 -14.46 -12.14 -11.79
C VAL A 101 -15.46 -13.03 -12.51
N ASN A 102 -15.49 -14.32 -12.21
CA ASN A 102 -16.39 -15.28 -12.88
C ASN A 102 -16.35 -15.17 -14.42
N HIS A 103 -15.14 -15.07 -15.00
CA HIS A 103 -14.90 -14.88 -16.44
C HIS A 103 -15.33 -13.53 -17.02
N GLU A 104 -15.78 -12.61 -16.17
CA GLU A 104 -16.09 -11.25 -16.55
C GLU A 104 -14.89 -10.34 -16.31
N HIS A 105 -14.32 -9.84 -17.41
CA HIS A 105 -13.14 -8.98 -17.38
C HIS A 105 -13.52 -7.51 -17.15
N SER A 106 -12.68 -6.82 -16.38
CA SER A 106 -12.67 -5.38 -16.32
C SER A 106 -11.27 -4.85 -16.08
N LEU A 107 -11.03 -3.66 -16.59
CA LEU A 107 -9.76 -2.97 -16.50
C LEU A 107 -10.00 -1.55 -16.01
N THR A 108 -9.22 -1.12 -15.03
CA THR A 108 -9.15 0.27 -14.61
C THR A 108 -7.74 0.79 -14.79
N GLU A 109 -7.62 1.97 -15.38
CA GLU A 109 -6.37 2.70 -15.49
C GLU A 109 -6.55 4.09 -14.91
N VAL A 110 -5.58 4.55 -14.12
CA VAL A 110 -5.54 5.89 -13.56
C VAL A 110 -4.21 6.51 -13.96
N THR A 111 -4.31 7.64 -14.67
CA THR A 111 -3.17 8.43 -15.10
C THR A 111 -3.15 9.74 -14.33
N PHE A 112 -1.96 10.10 -13.85
CA PHE A 112 -1.72 11.34 -13.12
C PHE A 112 -0.91 12.27 -14.04
N ASP A 113 -1.53 13.33 -14.53
CA ASP A 113 -0.86 14.32 -15.36
C ASP A 113 -0.08 15.31 -14.48
N GLN A 114 1.24 15.23 -14.59
CA GLN A 114 2.20 16.07 -13.85
C GLN A 114 2.62 17.32 -14.63
N SER A 115 2.00 17.60 -15.80
CA SER A 115 2.39 18.72 -16.66
C SER A 115 1.99 20.10 -16.12
N SER A 116 1.00 20.16 -15.21
CA SER A 116 0.52 21.40 -14.60
C SER A 116 1.01 21.54 -13.15
N LEU A 117 1.84 22.56 -12.91
CA LEU A 117 2.32 22.94 -11.56
C LEU A 117 1.20 23.35 -10.59
N ALA A 118 -0.03 23.58 -11.06
CA ALA A 118 -1.14 24.07 -10.24
C ALA A 118 -2.11 22.99 -9.75
N SER A 119 -2.15 21.82 -10.40
CA SER A 119 -2.99 20.69 -10.00
C SER A 119 -2.63 19.44 -10.79
N LEU A 120 -2.37 18.32 -10.11
CA LEU A 120 -2.33 17.00 -10.74
C LEU A 120 -3.72 16.69 -11.32
N ALA A 121 -3.87 16.77 -12.64
CA ALA A 121 -5.10 16.29 -13.27
C ALA A 121 -5.06 14.76 -13.25
N THR A 122 -6.10 14.15 -12.68
CA THR A 122 -6.17 12.70 -12.54
C THR A 122 -7.32 12.17 -13.38
N THR A 123 -7.02 11.27 -14.31
CA THR A 123 -8.03 10.67 -15.19
C THR A 123 -8.12 9.17 -14.91
N GLY A 124 -9.32 8.71 -14.62
CA GLY A 124 -9.66 7.31 -14.48
C GLY A 124 -10.38 6.80 -15.73
N THR A 125 -9.90 5.71 -16.31
CA THR A 125 -10.56 4.98 -17.41
C THR A 125 -10.96 3.60 -16.92
N TYR A 126 -12.25 3.29 -16.95
CA TYR A 126 -12.80 2.00 -16.56
C TYR A 126 -13.43 1.30 -17.76
N TYR A 127 -12.94 0.11 -18.07
CA TYR A 127 -13.44 -0.77 -19.12
C TYR A 127 -14.13 -1.99 -18.52
N HIS A 128 -15.35 -2.27 -18.97
CA HIS A 128 -16.12 -3.43 -18.55
C HIS A 128 -17.22 -3.77 -19.57
N GLY A 129 -17.35 -5.05 -19.93
CA GLY A 129 -18.43 -5.51 -20.81
C GLY A 129 -18.46 -4.83 -22.19
N GLY A 130 -17.30 -4.40 -22.71
CA GLY A 130 -17.23 -3.65 -23.98
C GLY A 130 -17.54 -2.15 -23.86
N HIS A 131 -17.83 -1.66 -22.66
CA HIS A 131 -18.09 -0.24 -22.39
C HIS A 131 -16.89 0.41 -21.68
N THR A 132 -16.61 1.66 -22.04
CA THR A 132 -15.59 2.48 -21.39
C THR A 132 -16.24 3.68 -20.72
N THR A 133 -15.93 3.89 -19.45
CA THR A 133 -16.29 5.07 -18.67
C THR A 133 -15.02 5.85 -18.33
N VAL A 134 -15.05 7.16 -18.51
CA VAL A 134 -13.95 8.05 -18.15
C VAL A 134 -14.42 9.01 -17.06
N LEU A 135 -13.58 9.22 -16.04
CA LEU A 135 -13.83 10.16 -14.96
C LEU A 135 -12.58 11.01 -14.71
N ASP A 136 -12.73 12.31 -14.91
CA ASP A 136 -11.69 13.30 -14.62
C ASP A 136 -11.88 13.90 -13.24
N VAL A 137 -10.78 14.01 -12.51
CA VAL A 137 -10.70 14.65 -11.20
C VAL A 137 -9.67 15.76 -11.26
N GLN A 138 -10.14 16.99 -11.06
CA GLN A 138 -9.29 18.18 -10.95
C GLN A 138 -9.01 18.47 -9.48
N ASP A 139 -8.27 17.58 -8.84
CA ASP A 139 -7.92 17.71 -7.42
C ASP A 139 -6.49 17.23 -7.21
N ALA A 140 -5.65 18.09 -6.67
CA ALA A 140 -4.19 17.94 -6.74
C ALA A 140 -3.62 16.86 -5.80
N ASP A 141 -4.41 16.33 -4.88
CA ASP A 141 -3.92 15.43 -3.80
C ASP A 141 -4.69 14.10 -3.72
N VAL A 142 -5.36 13.69 -4.79
CA VAL A 142 -5.94 12.34 -4.86
C VAL A 142 -4.85 11.30 -5.10
N LEU A 143 -4.98 10.16 -4.41
CA LEU A 143 -4.01 9.07 -4.48
C LEU A 143 -4.67 7.80 -5.02
N ASP A 144 -3.90 6.95 -5.69
CA ASP A 144 -4.35 5.59 -5.93
C ASP A 144 -4.30 4.76 -4.63
N PRO A 145 -5.04 3.63 -4.56
CA PRO A 145 -5.10 2.80 -3.36
C PRO A 145 -3.73 2.30 -2.86
N ILE A 146 -2.79 1.99 -3.77
CA ILE A 146 -1.49 1.44 -3.38
C ILE A 146 -0.57 2.55 -2.86
N THR A 147 -0.48 3.68 -3.56
CA THR A 147 0.29 4.84 -3.09
C THR A 147 -0.21 5.33 -1.73
N THR A 148 -1.52 5.28 -1.49
CA THR A 148 -2.13 5.58 -0.18
C THR A 148 -1.58 4.68 0.93
N ILE A 149 -1.48 3.36 0.67
CA ILE A 149 -0.91 2.42 1.63
C ILE A 149 0.55 2.78 1.93
N PHE A 150 1.35 3.08 0.91
CA PHE A 150 2.76 3.43 1.10
C PHE A 150 2.93 4.73 1.89
N ARG A 151 2.14 5.78 1.59
CA ARG A 151 2.13 7.02 2.38
C ARG A 151 1.75 6.77 3.84
N ALA A 152 0.73 5.94 4.09
CA ALA A 152 0.34 5.57 5.45
C ALA A 152 1.42 4.77 6.19
N LEU A 153 2.10 3.84 5.51
CA LEU A 153 3.20 3.07 6.10
C LEU A 153 4.40 3.96 6.45
N ALA A 154 4.74 4.93 5.59
CA ALA A 154 5.86 5.83 5.78
C ALA A 154 5.67 6.82 6.94
N GLN A 155 4.41 7.19 7.25
CA GLN A 155 4.11 8.19 8.26
C GLN A 155 4.36 7.67 9.69
N PRO A 156 5.17 8.33 10.53
CA PRO A 156 5.26 7.97 11.94
C PRO A 156 3.92 8.22 12.65
N VAL A 157 3.49 7.25 13.46
CA VAL A 157 2.19 7.30 14.15
C VAL A 157 2.32 6.93 15.63
N ARG A 158 1.30 7.30 16.41
CA ARG A 158 1.08 6.96 17.81
C ARG A 158 -0.38 6.52 18.00
N ILE A 159 -0.65 5.86 19.12
CA ILE A 159 -2.02 5.49 19.50
C ILE A 159 -2.88 6.76 19.60
N GLY A 160 -4.06 6.73 18.98
CA GLY A 160 -4.99 7.85 18.91
C GLY A 160 -4.84 8.72 17.65
N ASP A 161 -3.76 8.56 16.88
CA ASP A 161 -3.60 9.30 15.62
C ASP A 161 -4.63 8.83 14.58
N THR A 162 -5.03 9.74 13.70
CA THR A 162 -5.89 9.44 12.54
C THR A 162 -5.30 10.06 11.29
N MET A 163 -4.94 9.22 10.32
CA MET A 163 -4.49 9.65 9.00
C MET A 163 -5.68 9.72 8.04
N ARG A 164 -5.69 10.71 7.13
CA ARG A 164 -6.80 10.94 6.20
C ARG A 164 -6.28 11.06 4.78
N TYR A 165 -6.93 10.38 3.84
CA TYR A 165 -6.56 10.38 2.43
C TYR A 165 -7.80 10.48 1.55
N GLU A 166 -7.67 11.20 0.44
CA GLU A 166 -8.63 11.15 -0.67
C GLU A 166 -8.08 10.16 -1.70
N VAL A 167 -8.78 9.04 -1.85
CA VAL A 167 -8.36 7.90 -2.68
C VAL A 167 -9.23 7.84 -3.92
N PHE A 168 -8.60 7.79 -5.09
CA PHE A 168 -9.26 7.65 -6.37
C PHE A 168 -8.97 6.27 -6.95
N THR A 169 -10.03 5.49 -7.19
CA THR A 169 -9.90 4.13 -7.73
C THR A 169 -10.02 4.07 -9.25
N GLY A 170 -10.12 5.23 -9.93
CA GLY A 170 -10.45 5.35 -11.35
C GLY A 170 -11.95 5.42 -11.64
N GLU A 171 -12.75 4.70 -10.85
CA GLU A 171 -14.22 4.70 -10.99
C GLU A 171 -14.91 5.69 -10.04
N ALA A 172 -14.31 5.95 -8.88
CA ALA A 172 -14.88 6.78 -7.84
C ALA A 172 -13.82 7.32 -6.87
N ARG A 173 -14.19 8.40 -6.18
CA ARG A 173 -13.42 8.99 -5.09
C ARG A 173 -13.92 8.48 -3.74
N TYR A 174 -12.99 8.24 -2.84
CA TYR A 174 -13.25 7.81 -1.48
C TYR A 174 -12.45 8.66 -0.49
N ARG A 175 -13.07 9.00 0.63
CA ARG A 175 -12.32 9.41 1.82
C ARG A 175 -11.96 8.16 2.61
N VAL A 176 -10.70 8.05 2.99
CA VAL A 176 -10.21 6.97 3.85
C VAL A 176 -9.63 7.58 5.10
N GLU A 177 -10.14 7.19 6.26
CA GLU A 177 -9.56 7.51 7.56
C GLU A 177 -8.97 6.26 8.18
N LEU A 178 -7.72 6.35 8.65
CA LEU A 178 -6.98 5.26 9.29
C LEU A 178 -6.69 5.63 10.73
N SER A 179 -7.47 5.06 11.67
CA SER A 179 -7.34 5.35 13.09
C SER A 179 -6.40 4.35 13.75
N VAL A 180 -5.36 4.82 14.45
CA VAL A 180 -4.44 3.96 15.21
C VAL A 180 -5.06 3.65 16.57
N ALA A 181 -5.77 2.52 16.63
CA ALA A 181 -6.60 2.13 17.76
C ALA A 181 -5.80 1.51 18.92
N GLY A 182 -4.59 1.02 18.67
CA GLY A 182 -3.76 0.42 19.72
C GLY A 182 -2.48 -0.22 19.21
N GLU A 183 -1.81 -0.89 20.14
CA GLU A 183 -0.61 -1.69 19.89
C GLU A 183 -0.88 -3.13 20.28
N GLU A 184 -0.53 -4.07 19.41
CA GLU A 184 -0.74 -5.50 19.64
C GLU A 184 0.46 -6.30 19.11
N THR A 185 0.88 -7.32 19.85
CA THR A 185 1.81 -8.33 19.33
C THR A 185 1.02 -9.48 18.77
N ILE A 186 1.18 -9.77 17.47
CA ILE A 186 0.45 -10.84 16.80
C ILE A 186 1.39 -11.86 16.16
N THR A 187 0.93 -13.10 16.08
CA THR A 187 1.60 -14.17 15.34
C THR A 187 0.83 -14.48 14.05
N VAL A 188 1.56 -14.49 12.95
CA VAL A 188 1.13 -14.90 11.60
C VAL A 188 2.13 -15.95 11.08
N PRO A 189 1.88 -16.64 9.95
CA PRO A 189 2.81 -17.66 9.47
C PRO A 189 4.23 -17.11 9.19
N ALA A 190 4.37 -15.83 8.83
CA ALA A 190 5.67 -15.20 8.64
C ALA A 190 6.44 -14.91 9.95
N GLY A 191 5.83 -15.10 11.12
CA GLY A 191 6.47 -14.87 12.43
C GLY A 191 5.60 -14.07 13.40
N THR A 192 6.24 -13.57 14.46
CA THR A 192 5.60 -12.77 15.51
C THR A 192 6.06 -11.33 15.39
N PHE A 193 5.12 -10.40 15.34
CA PHE A 193 5.38 -8.98 15.08
C PHE A 193 4.76 -8.12 16.17
N LYS A 194 5.49 -7.09 16.59
CA LYS A 194 4.93 -5.95 17.30
C LYS A 194 4.26 -5.04 16.27
N THR A 195 2.99 -4.71 16.46
CA THR A 195 2.17 -4.04 15.43
C THR A 195 1.33 -2.90 15.96
N TRP A 196 1.04 -1.95 15.08
CA TRP A 196 -0.07 -1.00 15.25
C TRP A 196 -1.37 -1.66 14.79
N ARG A 197 -2.41 -1.60 15.63
CA ARG A 197 -3.77 -1.94 15.24
C ARG A 197 -4.44 -0.71 14.63
N VAL A 198 -4.74 -0.77 13.34
CA VAL A 198 -5.32 0.33 12.57
C VAL A 198 -6.74 -0.04 12.14
N GLU A 199 -7.68 0.86 12.35
CA GLU A 199 -9.09 0.69 12.00
C GLU A 199 -9.42 1.65 10.84
N PRO A 200 -9.67 1.13 9.61
CA PRO A 200 -10.03 1.95 8.48
C PRO A 200 -11.53 2.27 8.47
N GLN A 201 -11.86 3.49 8.08
CA GLN A 201 -13.20 3.91 7.70
C GLN A 201 -13.16 4.48 6.29
N VAL A 202 -14.15 4.11 5.47
CA VAL A 202 -14.17 4.43 4.04
C VAL A 202 -15.52 5.04 3.67
N TRP A 203 -15.50 6.20 3.05
CA TRP A 203 -16.69 6.89 2.55
C TRP A 203 -16.55 7.10 1.05
N LYS A 204 -17.55 6.68 0.28
CA LYS A 204 -17.64 7.04 -1.13
C LYS A 204 -18.14 8.47 -1.24
N ILE A 205 -17.35 9.34 -1.85
CA ILE A 205 -17.72 10.74 -2.05
C ILE A 205 -19.00 10.79 -2.90
N GLY A 206 -20.00 11.56 -2.42
CA GLY A 206 -21.33 11.68 -3.04
C GLY A 206 -22.37 10.64 -2.60
N THR A 207 -21.97 9.53 -1.97
CA THR A 207 -22.92 8.49 -1.47
C THR A 207 -22.88 8.31 0.05
N GLY A 208 -21.76 8.68 0.71
CA GLY A 208 -21.59 8.56 2.16
C GLY A 208 -20.80 7.32 2.57
N LEU A 209 -21.00 6.85 3.82
CA LEU A 209 -20.22 5.74 4.39
C LEU A 209 -20.41 4.46 3.57
N ASP A 210 -19.30 3.81 3.20
CA ASP A 210 -19.37 2.52 2.50
C ASP A 210 -19.76 1.41 3.48
N ARG A 211 -21.04 1.05 3.46
CA ARG A 211 -21.62 0.02 4.33
C ARG A 211 -21.14 -1.40 4.00
N ARG A 212 -20.41 -1.60 2.90
CA ARG A 212 -19.81 -2.90 2.56
C ARG A 212 -18.69 -3.26 3.53
N LEU A 213 -17.97 -2.27 4.04
CA LEU A 213 -16.95 -2.45 5.07
C LEU A 213 -17.60 -2.28 6.45
N ARG A 214 -18.05 -3.39 7.06
CA ARG A 214 -18.70 -3.35 8.39
C ARG A 214 -17.71 -3.00 9.50
N ARG A 215 -16.67 -3.81 9.63
CA ARG A 215 -15.56 -3.63 10.56
C ARG A 215 -14.34 -4.30 9.95
N ALA A 216 -13.26 -3.54 9.83
CA ALA A 216 -11.98 -4.08 9.44
C ALA A 216 -10.90 -3.62 10.41
N THR A 217 -9.84 -4.41 10.47
CA THR A 217 -8.67 -4.13 11.27
C THR A 217 -7.45 -4.51 10.46
N VAL A 218 -6.47 -3.62 10.42
CA VAL A 218 -5.21 -3.78 9.73
C VAL A 218 -4.11 -3.76 10.79
N TRP A 219 -3.28 -4.79 10.83
CA TRP A 219 -2.10 -4.82 11.67
C TRP A 219 -0.89 -4.48 10.83
N VAL A 220 -0.17 -3.44 11.25
CA VAL A 220 1.03 -2.93 10.57
C VAL A 220 2.23 -3.15 11.48
N SER A 221 3.29 -3.79 11.00
CA SER A 221 4.53 -3.94 11.78
C SER A 221 5.14 -2.59 12.13
N GLN A 222 5.73 -2.49 13.32
CA GLN A 222 6.47 -1.29 13.73
C GLN A 222 7.85 -1.21 13.06
N ALA A 223 8.53 -0.07 13.26
CA ALA A 223 9.90 0.16 12.79
C ALA A 223 10.88 -0.98 13.19
N PRO A 224 11.96 -1.22 12.44
CA PRO A 224 12.48 -0.41 11.33
C PRO A 224 11.82 -0.64 9.97
N VAL A 225 11.09 -1.73 9.78
CA VAL A 225 10.42 -2.06 8.51
C VAL A 225 8.92 -2.23 8.73
N ARG A 226 8.13 -1.37 8.10
CA ARG A 226 6.68 -1.35 8.23
C ARG A 226 6.03 -2.02 7.04
N ALA A 227 5.19 -3.00 7.34
CA ALA A 227 4.43 -3.78 6.39
C ALA A 227 3.07 -4.10 6.97
N VAL A 228 2.07 -4.29 6.11
CA VAL A 228 0.80 -4.88 6.53
C VAL A 228 1.05 -6.36 6.79
N VAL A 229 0.88 -6.80 8.04
CA VAL A 229 1.11 -8.21 8.42
C VAL A 229 -0.19 -9.02 8.51
N ARG A 230 -1.31 -8.35 8.76
CA ARG A 230 -2.66 -8.95 8.75
C ARG A 230 -3.71 -7.91 8.37
N ILE A 231 -4.70 -8.33 7.59
CA ILE A 231 -5.98 -7.62 7.44
C ILE A 231 -7.08 -8.57 7.87
N ARG A 232 -7.98 -8.11 8.73
CA ARG A 232 -9.20 -8.84 9.10
C ARG A 232 -10.41 -8.01 8.75
N SER A 233 -11.40 -8.61 8.10
CA SER A 233 -12.70 -7.99 7.85
C SER A 233 -13.82 -8.88 8.37
N GLU A 234 -14.74 -8.29 9.12
CA GLU A 234 -16.01 -8.93 9.48
C GLU A 234 -16.94 -8.93 8.27
N VAL A 235 -17.54 -10.08 7.99
CA VAL A 235 -18.54 -10.27 6.94
C VAL A 235 -19.84 -10.77 7.56
N PHE A 236 -20.91 -10.95 6.76
CA PHE A 236 -22.20 -11.36 7.31
C PHE A 236 -22.12 -12.68 8.11
N ILE A 237 -21.30 -13.63 7.65
CA ILE A 237 -21.06 -14.90 8.33
C ILE A 237 -19.56 -15.04 8.62
N GLY A 238 -19.14 -14.61 9.81
CA GLY A 238 -17.77 -14.76 10.29
C GLY A 238 -16.79 -13.68 9.79
N ALA A 239 -15.55 -14.06 9.51
CA ALA A 239 -14.49 -13.12 9.15
C ALA A 239 -13.57 -13.66 8.05
N VAL A 240 -13.05 -12.74 7.25
CA VAL A 240 -11.97 -12.98 6.30
C VAL A 240 -10.67 -12.45 6.91
N ASN A 241 -9.63 -13.27 6.95
CA ASN A 241 -8.28 -12.87 7.34
C ASN A 241 -7.35 -12.97 6.13
N CYS A 242 -6.53 -11.96 5.91
CA CYS A 242 -5.41 -11.95 4.98
C CYS A 242 -4.13 -11.85 5.82
N ASP A 243 -3.37 -12.95 5.90
CA ASP A 243 -2.19 -13.05 6.75
C ASP A 243 -0.92 -13.10 5.90
N LEU A 244 0.11 -12.37 6.32
CA LEU A 244 1.45 -12.46 5.74
C LEU A 244 2.01 -13.88 5.99
N GLN A 245 2.26 -14.60 4.90
CA GLN A 245 2.83 -15.94 4.95
C GLN A 245 4.35 -15.90 4.98
N GLN A 246 4.95 -15.06 4.13
CA GLN A 246 6.38 -14.90 4.05
C GLN A 246 6.73 -13.55 3.44
N TRP A 247 7.91 -13.06 3.81
CA TRP A 247 8.56 -11.94 3.16
C TRP A 247 9.92 -12.42 2.64
N VAL A 248 10.15 -12.18 1.36
CA VAL A 248 11.42 -12.44 0.67
C VAL A 248 12.02 -11.09 0.32
N ALA A 249 13.14 -10.76 0.95
CA ALA A 249 13.89 -9.54 0.64
C ALA A 249 14.30 -9.52 -0.84
N PRO A 250 14.46 -8.33 -1.45
CA PRO A 250 14.98 -8.24 -2.80
C PRO A 250 16.39 -8.84 -2.87
N PRO A 251 16.83 -9.36 -4.04
CA PRO A 251 18.19 -9.86 -4.19
C PRO A 251 19.19 -8.78 -3.78
N SER A 252 20.15 -9.12 -2.92
CA SER A 252 21.31 -8.27 -2.69
C SER A 252 22.13 -8.25 -3.98
N GLY A 253 22.11 -7.11 -4.68
CA GLY A 253 22.99 -6.86 -5.82
C GLY A 253 24.46 -6.84 -5.42
#